data_AF-A0A5J5ILA6-F1
#
_entry.id   AF-A0A5J5ILA6-F1
#
_cell.length_a   1.000
_cell.length_b   1.000
_cell.length_c   1.000
_cell.angle_alpha   90.00
_cell.angle_beta   90.00
_cell.angle_gamma   90.00
#
_symmetry.space_group_name_H-M   'P 1'
#
loop_
_entity.id
_entity.type
_entity.pdbx_description
1 polymer ?
#
loop_
_entity_poly.entity_id
_entity_poly.type
_entity_poly.pdbx_seq_one_letter_code
_entity_poly.pdbx_strand_id
1 'polypeptide(L)'
;MKKFSAAIIMIALVPVIFIFSKCSGNKSNGDENKKDSTVVSNAAFGAYNSQVEWGAHLVKVAGCNDCHTPKKMGPNGPEDDMSLMLSGHPAQQPPPAFDVKEAAKKGLILTQSFTAWMGPWGITYAANITSDSTGIGMWTEAQFIKALKEKKWMGLDNTRPLMPPMSMMPATQMSDDELKAIFAYLKTTPPVKNVQPTAMLLPPPAKQ
;
A
#
# COMPACT_ATOMS: atom_id res chain seq x y z
N MET A 1 -27.63 -69.15 16.63
CA MET A 1 -28.71 -68.79 15.69
C MET A 1 -28.27 -67.60 14.85
N LYS A 2 -28.32 -67.75 13.51
CA LYS A 2 -28.32 -66.73 12.43
C LYS A 2 -27.08 -65.80 12.33
N LYS A 3 -26.12 -66.12 11.45
CA LYS A 3 -26.04 -65.81 9.99
C LYS A 3 -25.53 -64.38 9.73
N PHE A 4 -24.31 -64.25 9.20
CA PHE A 4 -23.95 -63.14 8.32
C PHE A 4 -23.15 -63.68 7.13
N SER A 5 -23.70 -63.41 5.94
CA SER A 5 -23.24 -63.90 4.64
C SER A 5 -21.99 -63.17 4.16
N ALA A 6 -21.19 -63.92 3.39
CA ALA A 6 -20.11 -63.41 2.57
C ALA A 6 -20.61 -62.42 1.51
N ALA A 7 -19.82 -61.35 1.28
CA ALA A 7 -19.86 -60.56 0.06
C ALA A 7 -18.42 -60.40 -0.43
N ILE A 8 -18.07 -61.15 -1.47
CA ILE A 8 -16.82 -61.03 -2.22
C ILE A 8 -17.01 -59.86 -3.18
N ILE A 9 -16.29 -58.76 -2.96
CA ILE A 9 -16.19 -57.66 -3.94
C ILE A 9 -14.83 -57.80 -4.62
N MET A 10 -14.85 -58.30 -5.86
CA MET A 10 -13.69 -58.26 -6.76
C MET A 10 -13.35 -56.79 -7.06
N ILE A 11 -12.18 -56.35 -6.63
CA ILE A 11 -11.60 -55.08 -7.07
C ILE A 11 -10.93 -55.33 -8.43
N ALA A 12 -11.57 -54.90 -9.50
CA ALA A 12 -10.95 -54.85 -10.82
C ALA A 12 -9.95 -53.68 -10.87
N LEU A 13 -8.66 -53.99 -10.85
CA LEU A 13 -7.58 -53.05 -11.13
C LEU A 13 -7.60 -52.68 -12.62
N VAL A 14 -8.05 -51.47 -12.93
CA VAL A 14 -7.90 -50.88 -14.28
C VAL A 14 -6.51 -50.24 -14.35
N PRO A 15 -5.59 -50.69 -15.22
CA PRO A 15 -4.32 -50.01 -15.40
C PRO A 15 -4.53 -48.71 -16.19
N VAL A 16 -4.21 -47.58 -15.57
CA VAL A 16 -4.17 -46.27 -16.24
C VAL A 16 -2.96 -46.26 -17.18
N ILE A 17 -3.20 -46.48 -18.46
CA ILE A 17 -2.20 -46.36 -19.53
C ILE A 17 -1.94 -44.86 -19.75
N PHE A 18 -0.79 -44.38 -19.29
CA PHE A 18 -0.28 -43.06 -19.63
C PHE A 18 0.19 -43.06 -21.09
N ILE A 19 -0.62 -42.51 -22.00
CA ILE A 19 -0.24 -42.26 -23.38
C ILE A 19 0.60 -40.97 -23.41
N PHE A 20 1.92 -41.11 -23.52
CA PHE A 20 2.81 -39.99 -23.84
C PHE A 20 2.58 -39.57 -25.30
N SER A 21 1.79 -38.51 -25.50
CA SER A 21 1.62 -37.89 -26.81
C SER A 21 2.90 -37.12 -27.17
N LYS A 22 3.68 -37.67 -28.09
CA LYS A 22 4.92 -37.09 -28.60
C LYS A 22 4.54 -36.09 -29.71
N CYS A 23 4.53 -34.79 -29.42
CA CYS A 23 4.40 -33.76 -30.44
C CYS A 23 5.68 -33.73 -31.30
N SER A 24 5.59 -34.27 -32.52
CA SER A 24 6.55 -34.00 -33.58
C SER A 24 6.05 -32.78 -34.35
N GLY A 25 6.72 -31.65 -34.19
CA GLY A 25 6.41 -30.38 -34.84
C GLY A 25 7.44 -30.06 -35.91
N ASN A 26 6.97 -30.09 -37.16
CA ASN A 26 7.66 -29.97 -38.43
C ASN A 26 8.45 -28.65 -38.60
N LYS A 27 9.63 -28.72 -39.24
CA LYS A 27 10.37 -27.53 -39.70
C LYS A 27 9.73 -26.99 -40.98
N SER A 28 9.48 -25.68 -41.03
CA SER A 28 9.25 -24.96 -42.28
C SER A 28 9.98 -23.61 -42.23
N ASN A 29 10.78 -23.38 -43.26
CA ASN A 29 11.51 -22.15 -43.57
C ASN A 29 10.64 -21.19 -44.39
N GLY A 30 10.87 -19.88 -44.22
CA GLY A 30 10.68 -18.80 -45.21
C GLY A 30 9.25 -18.26 -45.39
N ASP A 31 8.96 -17.03 -44.97
CA ASP A 31 9.20 -15.81 -45.77
C ASP A 31 8.62 -14.55 -45.08
N GLU A 32 9.49 -13.55 -44.98
CA GLU A 32 9.29 -12.11 -45.22
C GLU A 32 8.08 -11.31 -44.68
N ASN A 33 8.47 -10.26 -43.93
CA ASN A 33 7.89 -8.91 -43.98
C ASN A 33 6.56 -8.65 -43.25
N LYS A 34 6.63 -8.64 -41.92
CA LYS A 34 5.78 -7.77 -41.10
C LYS A 34 6.68 -6.80 -40.36
N LYS A 35 6.53 -5.51 -40.66
CA LYS A 35 7.03 -4.39 -39.87
C LYS A 35 6.38 -4.51 -38.49
N ASP A 36 6.98 -5.31 -37.63
CA ASP A 36 6.61 -5.45 -36.23
C ASP A 36 6.92 -4.10 -35.59
N SER A 37 5.87 -3.32 -35.37
CA SER A 37 5.95 -2.16 -34.52
C SER A 37 6.40 -2.65 -33.17
N THR A 38 7.70 -2.53 -32.92
CA THR A 38 8.37 -2.54 -31.63
C THR A 38 7.38 -2.69 -30.48
N VAL A 39 7.19 -3.92 -29.99
CA VAL A 39 6.73 -4.14 -28.63
C VAL A 39 7.83 -3.57 -27.75
N VAL A 40 7.78 -2.27 -27.48
CA VAL A 40 8.62 -1.64 -26.46
C VAL A 40 8.14 -2.28 -25.17
N SER A 41 8.96 -3.16 -24.59
CA SER A 41 8.61 -3.83 -23.36
C SER A 41 8.49 -2.76 -22.26
N ASN A 42 7.26 -2.48 -21.80
CA ASN A 42 6.99 -1.59 -20.67
C ASN A 42 7.46 -2.21 -19.32
N ALA A 43 8.41 -3.14 -19.36
CA ALA A 43 8.94 -3.83 -18.18
C ALA A 43 9.56 -2.86 -17.17
N ALA A 44 10.08 -1.71 -17.63
CA ALA A 44 10.68 -0.68 -16.78
C ALA A 44 9.71 -0.10 -15.73
N PHE A 45 8.40 -0.13 -15.99
CA PHE A 45 7.39 0.44 -15.10
C PHE A 45 6.30 -0.58 -14.75
N GLY A 46 6.66 -1.84 -14.51
CA GLY A 46 5.68 -2.87 -14.14
C GLY A 46 4.59 -3.09 -15.20
N ALA A 47 4.94 -2.95 -16.49
CA ALA A 47 4.07 -3.00 -17.67
C ALA A 47 3.13 -1.80 -17.89
N TYR A 48 3.26 -0.71 -17.12
CA TYR A 48 2.54 0.55 -17.37
C TYR A 48 3.24 1.44 -18.40
N ASN A 49 2.51 2.38 -19.03
CA ASN A 49 3.05 3.20 -20.13
C ASN A 49 3.98 4.32 -19.65
N SER A 50 4.00 4.61 -18.35
CA SER A 50 4.88 5.61 -17.75
C SER A 50 5.13 5.34 -16.27
N GLN A 51 6.19 5.94 -15.73
CA GLN A 51 6.48 5.93 -14.30
C GLN A 51 5.33 6.50 -13.45
N VAL A 52 4.69 7.57 -13.94
CA VAL A 52 3.56 8.22 -13.24
C VAL A 52 2.33 7.32 -13.22
N GLU A 53 2.04 6.62 -14.31
CA GLU A 53 0.92 5.67 -14.38
C GLU A 53 1.15 4.48 -13.44
N TRP A 54 2.37 3.94 -13.41
CA TRP A 54 2.74 2.90 -12.45
C TRP A 54 2.64 3.40 -10.99
N GLY A 55 3.12 4.61 -10.73
CA GLY A 55 3.02 5.28 -9.44
C GLY A 55 1.58 5.45 -8.97
N ALA A 56 0.68 5.83 -9.87
CA ALA A 56 -0.75 5.95 -9.58
C ALA A 56 -1.34 4.60 -9.16
N HIS A 57 -0.99 3.52 -9.87
CA HIS A 57 -1.37 2.18 -9.49
C HIS A 57 -0.82 1.79 -8.10
N LEU A 58 0.47 2.02 -7.86
CA LEU A 58 1.13 1.71 -6.59
C LEU A 58 0.50 2.45 -5.41
N VAL A 59 0.19 3.74 -5.56
CA VAL A 59 -0.52 4.52 -4.52
C VAL A 59 -1.88 3.91 -4.18
N LYS A 60 -2.56 3.34 -5.18
CA LYS A 60 -3.83 2.64 -4.96
C LYS A 60 -3.65 1.30 -4.25
N VAL A 61 -2.76 0.43 -4.75
CA VAL A 61 -2.62 -0.94 -4.21
C VAL A 61 -1.85 -0.99 -2.89
N ALA A 62 -1.01 0.02 -2.61
CA ALA A 62 -0.32 0.17 -1.33
C ALA A 62 -1.20 0.83 -0.25
N GLY A 63 -2.45 1.18 -0.56
CA GLY A 63 -3.41 1.72 0.41
C GLY A 63 -3.07 3.14 0.89
N CYS A 64 -2.39 3.96 0.10
CA CYS A 64 -2.03 5.31 0.54
C CYS A 64 -3.27 6.16 0.89
N ASN A 65 -4.36 5.99 0.12
CA ASN A 65 -5.63 6.68 0.38
C ASN A 65 -6.29 6.27 1.71
N ASP A 66 -6.01 5.08 2.22
CA ASP A 66 -6.68 4.54 3.42
C ASP A 66 -6.48 5.46 4.63
N CYS A 67 -5.27 6.03 4.76
CA CYS A 67 -4.90 6.96 5.83
C CYS A 67 -4.72 8.41 5.34
N HIS A 68 -4.24 8.62 4.11
CA HIS A 68 -3.92 9.96 3.63
C HIS A 68 -5.10 10.66 2.94
N THR A 69 -6.22 9.98 2.71
CA THR A 69 -7.45 10.61 2.22
C THR A 69 -8.49 10.60 3.34
N PRO A 70 -8.95 11.78 3.83
CA PRO A 70 -10.01 11.86 4.82
C PRO A 70 -11.25 11.09 4.37
N LYS A 71 -11.86 10.38 5.31
CA LYS A 71 -13.14 9.70 5.08
C LYS A 71 -14.32 10.59 5.46
N LYS A 72 -15.41 10.46 4.71
CA LYS A 72 -16.75 10.95 5.04
C LYS A 72 -17.70 9.78 5.18
N MET A 73 -18.72 9.90 6.02
CA MET A 73 -19.73 8.85 6.17
C MET A 73 -20.69 8.89 4.98
N GLY A 74 -20.69 7.82 4.19
CA GLY A 74 -21.63 7.55 3.11
C GLY A 74 -22.64 6.46 3.46
N PRO A 75 -23.55 6.12 2.54
CA PRO A 75 -24.58 5.10 2.75
C PRO A 75 -24.01 3.69 2.99
N ASN A 76 -22.78 3.42 2.53
CA ASN A 76 -22.10 2.13 2.69
C ASN A 76 -20.99 2.14 3.76
N GLY A 77 -20.93 3.19 4.59
CA GLY A 77 -19.88 3.37 5.60
C GLY A 77 -18.89 4.49 5.23
N PRO A 78 -17.66 4.48 5.80
CA PRO A 78 -16.65 5.46 5.48
C PRO A 78 -16.22 5.38 4.01
N GLU A 79 -16.31 6.49 3.30
CA GLU A 79 -15.91 6.65 1.90
C GLU A 79 -14.86 7.75 1.78
N ASP A 80 -13.97 7.65 0.78
CA ASP A 80 -12.97 8.68 0.51
C ASP A 80 -13.63 10.03 0.16
N ASP A 81 -13.18 11.10 0.83
CA ASP A 81 -13.43 12.45 0.37
C ASP A 81 -12.40 12.85 -0.69
N MET A 82 -12.72 12.55 -1.95
CA MET A 82 -11.85 12.81 -3.09
C MET A 82 -11.57 14.31 -3.33
N SER A 83 -12.35 15.22 -2.73
CA SER A 83 -12.03 16.66 -2.76
C SER A 83 -10.77 17.00 -1.95
N LEU A 84 -10.39 16.10 -1.04
CA LEU A 84 -9.25 16.19 -0.14
C LEU A 84 -8.30 15.00 -0.32
N MET A 85 -8.31 14.37 -1.50
CA MET A 85 -7.51 13.19 -1.82
C MET A 85 -6.03 13.41 -1.43
N LEU A 86 -5.48 12.49 -0.64
CA LEU A 86 -4.08 12.45 -0.19
C LEU A 86 -3.62 13.66 0.66
N SER A 87 -4.54 14.51 1.11
CA SER A 87 -4.22 15.72 1.89
C SER A 87 -3.93 15.44 3.38
N GLY A 88 -4.08 14.21 3.87
CA GLY A 88 -3.83 13.83 5.25
C GLY A 88 -4.95 14.25 6.20
N HIS A 89 -4.65 14.38 7.49
CA HIS A 89 -5.62 14.83 8.49
C HIS A 89 -6.06 16.27 8.25
N PRO A 90 -7.38 16.57 8.12
CA PRO A 90 -7.83 17.94 7.88
C PRO A 90 -7.47 18.86 9.05
N ALA A 91 -6.76 19.96 8.79
CA ALA A 91 -6.29 20.88 9.84
C ALA A 91 -7.41 21.51 10.69
N GLN A 92 -8.63 21.60 10.13
CA GLN A 92 -9.79 22.17 10.80
C GLN A 92 -10.50 21.17 11.72
N GLN A 93 -10.17 19.88 11.64
CA GLN A 93 -10.72 18.90 12.57
C GLN A 93 -10.08 19.12 13.95
N PRO A 94 -10.89 19.25 15.03
CA PRO A 94 -10.34 19.35 16.36
C PRO A 94 -9.56 18.08 16.70
N PRO A 95 -8.51 18.18 17.54
CA PRO A 95 -7.83 17.00 18.05
C PRO A 95 -8.85 16.01 18.64
N PRO A 96 -8.64 14.69 18.45
CA PRO A 96 -9.55 13.68 18.98
C PRO A 96 -9.70 13.87 20.50
N ALA A 97 -10.95 13.98 20.98
CA ALA A 97 -11.26 14.13 22.39
C ALA A 97 -11.12 12.79 23.13
N PHE A 98 -9.89 12.30 23.28
CA PHE A 98 -9.58 11.06 23.98
C PHE A 98 -8.42 11.26 24.95
N ASP A 99 -8.54 10.71 26.16
CA ASP A 99 -7.40 10.57 27.05
C ASP A 99 -6.42 9.57 26.42
N VAL A 100 -5.26 10.08 25.99
CA VAL A 100 -4.19 9.28 25.38
C VAL A 100 -3.74 8.10 26.24
N LYS A 101 -3.83 8.22 27.57
CA LYS A 101 -3.48 7.12 28.51
C LYS A 101 -4.57 6.07 28.57
N GLU A 102 -5.83 6.45 28.42
CA GLU A 102 -6.94 5.50 28.34
C GLU A 102 -6.98 4.82 26.97
N ALA A 103 -6.77 5.59 25.89
CA ALA A 103 -6.67 5.08 24.52
C ALA A 103 -5.56 4.04 24.38
N ALA A 104 -4.39 4.30 24.97
CA ALA A 104 -3.26 3.36 25.00
C ALA A 104 -3.60 2.00 25.63
N LYS A 105 -4.58 1.92 26.55
CA LYS A 105 -5.03 0.65 27.16
C LYS A 105 -5.96 -0.15 26.26
N LYS A 106 -6.63 0.50 25.29
CA LYS A 106 -7.62 -0.11 24.39
C LYS A 106 -6.99 -0.60 23.08
N GLY A 107 -5.67 -0.57 22.97
CA GLY A 107 -4.93 -0.99 21.78
C GLY A 107 -4.83 0.14 20.76
N LEU A 108 -5.33 -0.11 19.55
CA LEU A 108 -5.30 0.85 18.44
C LEU A 108 -6.69 1.49 18.27
N ILE A 109 -6.73 2.82 18.27
CA ILE A 109 -7.94 3.59 18.00
C ILE A 109 -7.71 4.47 16.76
N LEU A 110 -8.73 4.59 15.93
CA LEU A 110 -8.75 5.45 14.74
C LEU A 110 -9.96 6.39 14.83
N THR A 111 -9.80 7.61 14.33
CA THR A 111 -10.92 8.53 14.12
C THR A 111 -11.78 8.11 12.92
N GLN A 112 -13.02 8.62 12.85
CA GLN A 112 -13.94 8.35 11.73
C GLN A 112 -13.38 8.79 10.37
N SER A 113 -12.49 9.78 10.34
CA SER A 113 -11.83 10.23 9.11
C SER A 113 -10.64 9.35 8.70
N PHE A 114 -10.26 8.34 9.52
CA PHE A 114 -9.11 7.44 9.31
C PHE A 114 -7.74 8.14 9.23
N THR A 115 -7.68 9.42 9.62
CA THR A 115 -6.49 10.26 9.48
C THR A 115 -5.82 10.59 10.80
N ALA A 116 -6.44 10.28 11.95
CA ALA A 116 -5.81 10.38 13.26
C ALA A 116 -5.86 9.03 13.99
N TRP A 117 -4.70 8.59 14.47
CA TRP A 117 -4.46 7.27 15.03
C TRP A 117 -3.89 7.40 16.45
N MET A 118 -4.35 6.55 17.35
CA MET A 118 -3.99 6.58 18.76
C MET A 118 -3.58 5.18 19.23
N GLY A 119 -2.54 5.12 20.04
CA GLY A 119 -2.10 3.88 20.68
C GLY A 119 -1.09 4.15 21.79
N PRO A 120 -0.34 3.14 22.26
CA PRO A 120 0.67 3.29 23.30
C PRO A 120 1.77 4.33 23.01
N TRP A 121 1.92 4.74 21.75
CA TRP A 121 2.85 5.80 21.33
C TRP A 121 2.27 7.23 21.41
N GLY A 122 0.98 7.38 21.72
CA GLY A 122 0.27 8.67 21.70
C GLY A 122 -0.59 8.85 20.45
N ILE A 123 -0.74 10.10 19.98
CA ILE A 123 -1.56 10.49 18.83
C ILE A 123 -0.68 10.85 17.65
N THR A 124 -1.00 10.30 16.48
CA THR A 124 -0.38 10.62 15.20
C THR A 124 -1.44 10.99 14.17
N TYR A 125 -1.03 11.85 13.23
CA TYR A 125 -1.90 12.34 12.16
C TYR A 125 -1.28 11.97 10.81
N ALA A 126 -2.11 11.53 9.87
CA ALA A 126 -1.69 11.28 8.49
C ALA A 126 -1.24 12.60 7.85
N ALA A 127 -0.06 12.61 7.24
CA ALA A 127 0.51 13.81 6.64
C ALA A 127 -0.17 14.16 5.31
N ASN A 128 -0.09 15.42 4.89
CA ASN A 128 -0.36 15.81 3.52
C ASN A 128 0.74 15.24 2.61
N ILE A 129 0.36 14.43 1.61
CA ILE A 129 1.30 13.88 0.61
C ILE A 129 0.96 14.33 -0.80
N THR A 130 0.16 15.39 -0.94
CA THR A 130 -0.06 16.06 -2.23
C THR A 130 1.19 16.84 -2.67
N SER A 131 1.14 17.34 -3.91
CA SER A 131 2.17 18.20 -4.49
C SER A 131 2.27 19.60 -3.88
N ASP A 132 1.39 19.96 -2.93
CA ASP A 132 1.41 21.25 -2.23
C ASP A 132 2.68 21.41 -1.36
N SER A 133 3.09 22.66 -1.11
CA SER A 133 4.26 22.96 -0.28
C SER A 133 4.09 22.58 1.20
N THR A 134 2.85 22.46 1.68
CA THR A 134 2.51 21.89 3.00
C THR A 134 2.49 20.36 3.01
N GLY A 135 2.57 19.73 1.83
CA GLY A 135 2.75 18.29 1.65
C GLY A 135 4.17 17.95 1.20
N ILE A 136 4.31 17.13 0.15
CA ILE A 136 5.62 16.73 -0.40
C ILE A 136 6.10 17.66 -1.53
N GLY A 137 5.43 18.78 -1.77
CA GLY A 137 5.75 19.75 -2.83
C GLY A 137 7.20 20.22 -2.85
N MET A 138 7.82 20.33 -1.67
CA MET A 138 9.21 20.76 -1.51
C MET A 138 10.20 19.61 -1.24
N TRP A 139 9.72 18.37 -1.14
CA TRP A 139 10.58 17.23 -0.84
C TRP A 139 11.37 16.81 -2.08
N THR A 140 12.58 16.32 -1.84
CA THR A 140 13.35 15.62 -2.87
C THR A 140 12.96 14.13 -2.91
N GLU A 141 13.17 13.49 -4.06
CA GLU A 141 12.94 12.04 -4.20
C GLU A 141 13.77 11.24 -3.17
N ALA A 142 15.03 11.63 -2.97
CA ALA A 142 15.92 11.01 -2.00
C ALA A 142 15.40 11.14 -0.55
N GLN A 143 14.84 12.30 -0.19
CA GLN A 143 14.20 12.49 1.12
C GLN A 143 12.98 11.60 1.28
N PHE A 144 12.14 11.48 0.26
CA PHE A 144 10.96 10.62 0.28
C PHE A 144 11.34 9.13 0.46
N ILE A 145 12.29 8.64 -0.34
CA ILE A 145 12.77 7.25 -0.24
C ILE A 145 13.37 7.00 1.15
N LYS A 146 14.23 7.91 1.63
CA LYS A 146 14.83 7.82 2.96
C LYS A 146 13.79 7.79 4.08
N ALA A 147 12.74 8.60 3.97
CA ALA A 147 11.66 8.61 4.96
C ALA A 147 11.02 7.23 5.10
N LEU A 148 10.78 6.53 3.99
CA LEU A 148 10.11 5.23 3.96
C LEU A 148 11.05 4.05 4.26
N LYS A 149 12.20 3.99 3.60
CA LYS A 149 13.18 2.90 3.73
C LYS A 149 13.86 2.88 5.10
N GLU A 150 14.21 4.05 5.62
CA GLU A 150 14.89 4.18 6.91
C GLU A 150 13.92 4.52 8.06
N LYS A 151 12.61 4.63 7.76
CA LYS A 151 11.58 5.04 8.73
C LYS A 151 11.93 6.33 9.46
N LYS A 152 12.46 7.34 8.75
CA LYS A 152 12.85 8.65 9.31
C LYS A 152 11.76 9.69 9.10
N TRP A 153 11.48 10.49 10.12
CA TRP A 153 10.53 11.59 9.98
C TRP A 153 11.05 12.60 8.94
N MET A 154 10.24 12.85 7.90
CA MET A 154 10.58 13.72 6.77
C MET A 154 11.86 13.33 6.00
N GLY A 155 12.38 12.11 6.19
CA GLY A 155 13.64 11.69 5.57
C GLY A 155 14.88 12.41 6.10
N LEU A 156 14.80 13.04 7.28
CA LEU A 156 15.88 13.83 7.86
C LEU A 156 16.64 13.04 8.95
N ASP A 157 17.96 13.22 9.00
CA ASP A 157 18.80 12.66 10.06
C ASP A 157 18.57 13.36 11.40
N ASN A 158 18.84 12.66 12.50
CA ASN A 158 18.67 13.15 13.87
C ASN A 158 17.23 13.62 14.20
N THR A 159 16.25 13.14 13.45
CA THR A 159 14.83 13.32 13.75
C THR A 159 14.26 12.06 14.42
N ARG A 160 13.07 12.20 15.00
CA ARG A 160 12.31 11.02 15.47
C ARG A 160 12.04 10.04 14.33
N PRO A 161 11.79 8.75 14.62
CA PRO A 161 11.32 7.82 13.59
C PRO A 161 9.93 8.21 13.06
N LEU A 162 9.55 7.62 11.92
CA LEU A 162 8.15 7.50 11.52
C LEU A 162 7.39 6.82 12.64
N MET A 163 6.20 7.33 12.92
CA MET A 163 5.31 6.77 13.95
C MET A 163 4.18 5.99 13.28
N PRO A 164 3.50 5.10 14.00
CA PRO A 164 2.34 4.40 13.47
C PRO A 164 1.24 5.38 13.00
N PRO A 165 0.41 5.00 12.02
CA PRO A 165 0.43 3.73 11.30
C PRO A 165 1.54 3.65 10.24
N MET A 166 2.10 4.77 9.80
CA MET A 166 3.00 4.78 8.64
C MET A 166 4.26 3.92 8.87
N SER A 167 4.78 3.86 10.10
CA SER A 167 5.92 2.99 10.42
C SER A 167 5.61 1.49 10.41
N MET A 168 4.33 1.12 10.45
CA MET A 168 3.84 -0.26 10.36
C MET A 168 3.62 -0.70 8.91
N MET A 169 3.51 0.25 7.97
CA MET A 169 3.40 -0.08 6.55
C MET A 169 4.69 -0.73 6.04
N PRO A 170 4.60 -1.77 5.19
CA PRO A 170 5.76 -2.50 4.70
C PRO A 170 6.51 -1.75 3.59
N ALA A 171 6.59 -0.42 3.64
CA ALA A 171 7.24 0.41 2.61
C ALA A 171 8.74 0.08 2.44
N THR A 172 9.38 -0.51 3.45
CA THR A 172 10.76 -1.01 3.37
C THR A 172 10.91 -2.18 2.39
N GLN A 173 9.82 -2.90 2.09
CA GLN A 173 9.80 -4.03 1.15
C GLN A 173 9.59 -3.61 -0.30
N MET A 174 9.14 -2.37 -0.54
CA MET A 174 9.02 -1.84 -1.90
C MET A 174 10.42 -1.65 -2.49
N SER A 175 10.60 -1.96 -3.77
CA SER A 175 11.80 -1.62 -4.52
C SER A 175 11.97 -0.09 -4.61
N ASP A 176 13.20 0.35 -4.88
CA ASP A 176 13.45 1.78 -5.03
C ASP A 176 12.68 2.36 -6.22
N ASP A 177 12.54 1.61 -7.31
CA ASP A 177 11.80 2.07 -8.49
C ASP A 177 10.29 2.20 -8.25
N GLU A 178 9.70 1.34 -7.43
CA GLU A 178 8.32 1.50 -6.95
C GLU A 178 8.16 2.79 -6.13
N LEU A 179 9.10 3.06 -5.21
CA LEU A 179 9.06 4.28 -4.39
C LEU A 179 9.25 5.54 -5.24
N LYS A 180 10.15 5.51 -6.22
CA LYS A 180 10.32 6.61 -7.19
C LYS A 180 9.05 6.81 -8.01
N ALA A 181 8.40 5.74 -8.46
CA ALA A 181 7.15 5.83 -9.20
C ALA A 181 6.03 6.44 -8.36
N ILE A 182 5.87 6.00 -7.11
CA ILE A 182 4.94 6.61 -6.14
C ILE A 182 5.25 8.09 -6.00
N PHE A 183 6.51 8.46 -5.74
CA PHE A 183 6.91 9.86 -5.60
C PHE A 183 6.55 10.66 -6.85
N ALA A 184 6.93 10.19 -8.04
CA ALA A 184 6.64 10.83 -9.31
C ALA A 184 5.13 11.09 -9.51
N TYR A 185 4.28 10.12 -9.16
CA TYR A 185 2.82 10.33 -9.19
C TYR A 185 2.35 11.34 -8.14
N LEU A 186 2.81 11.25 -6.89
CA LEU A 186 2.43 12.20 -5.84
C LEU A 186 2.79 13.64 -6.23
N LYS A 187 3.89 13.85 -6.96
CA LYS A 187 4.28 15.16 -7.50
C LYS A 187 3.33 15.72 -8.57
N THR A 188 2.46 14.91 -9.17
CA THR A 188 1.46 15.36 -10.17
C THR A 188 0.06 15.55 -9.58
N THR A 189 -0.16 15.19 -8.32
CA THR A 189 -1.47 15.32 -7.66
C THR A 189 -1.91 16.80 -7.58
N PRO A 190 -3.23 17.09 -7.58
CA PRO A 190 -3.70 18.43 -7.28
C PRO A 190 -3.20 18.90 -5.90
N PRO A 191 -2.60 20.10 -5.79
CA PRO A 191 -2.08 20.58 -4.52
C PRO A 191 -3.23 20.94 -3.58
N VAL A 192 -3.19 20.43 -2.35
CA VAL A 192 -4.12 20.81 -1.28
C VAL A 192 -3.32 21.39 -0.13
N LYS A 193 -3.55 22.67 0.19
CA LYS A 193 -2.91 23.33 1.33
C LYS A 193 -3.49 22.81 2.64
N ASN A 194 -2.72 22.03 3.39
CA ASN A 194 -3.15 21.44 4.66
C ASN A 194 -1.96 21.21 5.61
N VAL A 195 -1.92 21.94 6.72
CA VAL A 195 -0.90 21.80 7.76
C VAL A 195 -1.49 21.03 8.94
N GLN A 196 -1.05 19.79 9.14
CA GLN A 196 -1.59 18.93 10.18
C GLN A 196 -1.17 19.41 11.58
N PRO A 197 -1.99 19.10 12.61
CA PRO A 197 -1.56 19.21 13.99
C PRO A 197 -0.28 18.41 14.25
N THR A 198 0.52 18.87 15.22
CA THR A 198 1.71 18.12 15.66
C THR A 198 1.28 16.86 16.40
N ALA A 199 1.98 15.75 16.14
CA ALA A 199 1.76 14.50 16.85
C ALA A 199 1.99 14.67 18.37
N MET A 200 1.09 14.11 19.18
CA MET A 200 1.18 14.14 20.64
C MET A 200 1.77 12.80 21.11
N LEU A 201 3.09 12.72 21.14
CA LEU A 201 3.78 11.46 21.44
C LEU A 201 3.94 11.25 22.94
N LEU A 202 3.68 10.01 23.37
CA LEU A 202 4.00 9.58 24.73
C LEU A 202 5.49 9.21 24.82
N PRO A 203 6.10 9.28 26.01
CA PRO A 203 7.43 8.74 26.23
C PRO A 203 7.48 7.27 25.80
N PRO A 204 8.58 6.80 25.22
CA PRO A 204 8.72 5.38 24.90
C PRO A 204 8.51 4.56 26.19
N PRO A 205 7.83 3.41 26.11
CA PRO A 205 7.72 2.52 27.25
C PRO A 205 9.13 2.20 27.77
N ALA A 206 9.27 2.10 29.10
CA ALA A 206 10.52 1.68 29.71
C ALA A 206 10.98 0.37 29.04
N LYS A 207 12.27 0.29 28.68
CA LYS A 207 12.83 -0.94 28.10
C LYS A 207 12.51 -2.09 29.07
N GLN A 208 11.79 -3.10 28.57
CA GLN A 208 11.61 -4.37 29.28
C GLN A 208 12.92 -5.14 29.27
#